data_AF-Q67B77-F1
#
_entry.id   AF-Q67B77-F1
#
_cell.length_a   1.000
_cell.length_b   1.000
_cell.length_c   1.000
_cell.angle_alpha   90.00
_cell.angle_beta   90.00
_cell.angle_gamma   90.00
#
_symmetry.space_group_name_H-M   'P 1'
#
loop_
_entity.id
_entity.type
_entity.pdbx_description
1 polymer ?
#
loop_
_entity_poly.entity_id
_entity_poly.type
_entity_poly.pdbx_seq_one_letter_code
_entity_poly.pdbx_strand_id
1 'polypeptide(L)'
;LGLVGAGVGAAGAANPVFHDIDEIASSSSSLQHNPWRVKDVDQPTTPIDWDVLKPGRVAYVGTGMFGGMGPDVLKYSRAETQKLMINYLKSEDPNWQPGANLLGVKSASTDPEYPDFAGDIKDNALATGSALLTAGVFPMEVIMATGGKYFSLTDHPEGWREVPYITQRGGTKWQGSPEEALKVVRAAARFYGFDDVQAIPVDEKFLKVMWGTKQMIISNAPTTFEFGDVDDFVCTPAVNPTNITIPNKCKWYLNFTCRQPGEVTRHAQSTTQNAAQTYSYANWIKTFKHVQDFLRGLGYISLDNIHGRFIPTGFTGTMCGAGELSRWSGILTPKYGNMTRVVHGVLTDLPLAETSPVDFGARKFCETCGICADSCPQGAIQQGEATWDARYAWENSGYLGWRNDLTLCNHCPVCQGVCPFNAFDKSGVHEIIKSTISTTSLFNGFFRSMDKTFHYGRKPAAEWWDDPNQPVWGMDTTV
;
A
#
# COMPACT_ATOMS: atom_id res chain seq x y z
N LEU A 1 13.64 27.50 34.18
CA LEU A 1 12.21 27.70 34.50
C LEU A 1 11.44 26.70 33.63
N GLY A 2 11.41 25.40 33.96
CA GLY A 2 10.57 24.84 35.00
C GLY A 2 9.31 24.25 34.34
N LEU A 3 9.40 23.01 33.83
CA LEU A 3 8.24 22.22 33.38
C LEU A 3 8.38 20.83 34.00
N VAL A 4 7.74 20.69 35.17
CA VAL A 4 7.54 19.43 35.87
C VAL A 4 6.42 18.70 35.13
N GLY A 5 6.77 17.67 34.37
CA GLY A 5 5.81 16.71 33.82
C GLY A 5 5.59 15.58 34.83
N ALA A 6 4.46 15.64 35.53
CA ALA A 6 4.01 14.55 36.39
C ALA A 6 3.41 13.43 35.54
N GLY A 7 3.81 12.18 35.82
CA GLY A 7 3.06 10.99 35.41
C GLY A 7 3.85 9.91 34.68
N VAL A 8 4.87 9.30 35.31
CA VAL A 8 5.35 7.97 34.92
C VAL A 8 5.00 7.01 36.06
N GLY A 9 4.00 6.14 35.78
CA GLY A 9 3.68 5.00 36.62
C GLY A 9 4.83 3.98 36.59
N ALA A 10 5.12 3.41 37.75
CA ALA A 10 6.31 2.63 38.04
C ALA A 10 6.48 1.37 37.16
N ALA A 11 7.62 1.27 36.48
CA ALA A 11 8.23 0.00 36.05
C ALA A 11 9.77 0.15 36.03
N GLY A 12 10.44 -0.80 36.68
CA GLY A 12 11.89 -1.11 36.69
C GLY A 12 12.91 -0.06 36.23
N ALA A 13 13.73 0.42 37.16
CA ALA A 13 14.86 1.30 36.89
C ALA A 13 15.94 0.63 36.00
N ALA A 14 15.91 0.93 34.71
CA ALA A 14 17.11 1.12 33.91
C ALA A 14 17.04 2.56 33.39
N ASN A 15 17.93 3.44 33.88
CA ASN A 15 18.01 4.80 33.37
C ASN A 15 18.40 4.73 31.89
N PRO A 16 17.56 5.21 30.94
CA PRO A 16 17.99 5.32 29.56
C PRO A 16 19.08 6.39 29.48
N VAL A 17 20.27 5.99 29.03
CA VAL A 17 21.34 6.92 28.65
C VAL A 17 21.00 7.36 27.23
N PHE A 18 20.53 8.58 27.08
CA PHE A 18 20.32 9.20 25.77
C PHE A 18 21.63 9.86 25.33
N HIS A 19 22.06 9.58 24.10
CA HIS A 19 23.27 10.11 23.49
C HIS A 19 23.02 11.42 22.75
N ASP A 20 21.78 11.72 22.36
CA ASP A 20 21.38 13.00 21.78
C ASP A 20 19.90 13.34 22.03
N ILE A 21 19.49 14.53 21.57
CA ILE A 21 18.13 15.05 21.69
C ILE A 21 17.16 14.32 20.76
N ASP A 22 17.64 13.74 19.65
CA ASP A 22 16.81 12.95 18.73
C ASP A 22 16.42 11.61 19.36
N GLU A 23 17.29 11.04 20.20
CA GLU A 23 17.01 9.88 21.03
C GLU A 23 15.97 10.20 22.10
N ILE A 24 15.94 11.42 22.63
CA ILE A 24 14.89 11.89 23.56
C ILE A 24 13.55 12.11 22.84
N ALA A 25 13.58 12.67 21.61
CA ALA A 25 12.39 12.90 20.79
C ALA A 25 11.80 11.63 20.18
N SER A 26 12.62 10.58 20.00
CA SER A 26 12.20 9.22 19.61
C SER A 26 11.97 8.30 20.81
N SER A 27 12.45 8.65 22.00
CA SER A 27 12.20 7.88 23.22
C SER A 27 10.84 8.19 23.82
N SER A 28 9.89 7.35 23.47
CA SER A 28 8.95 6.84 24.46
C SER A 28 8.42 5.51 23.98
N SER A 29 9.12 4.40 24.27
CA SER A 29 8.56 3.03 24.18
C SER A 29 7.92 2.59 22.85
N SER A 30 7.92 3.42 21.79
CA SER A 30 7.12 3.15 20.60
C SER A 30 7.87 2.20 19.69
N LEU A 31 7.18 1.12 19.32
CA LEU A 31 7.67 0.14 18.37
C LEU A 31 7.68 0.68 16.93
N GLN A 32 7.07 1.85 16.70
CA GLN A 32 6.98 2.53 15.42
C GLN A 32 7.88 3.77 15.39
N HIS A 33 8.69 3.92 14.34
CA HIS A 33 9.59 5.06 14.19
C HIS A 33 8.86 6.22 13.49
N ASN A 34 7.83 6.76 14.15
CA ASN A 34 7.01 7.86 13.64
C ASN A 34 7.54 9.23 14.09
N PRO A 35 7.28 10.30 13.32
CA PRO A 35 7.55 11.67 13.78
C PRO A 35 6.78 12.00 15.08
N TRP A 36 7.35 12.82 15.95
CA TRP A 36 6.82 13.17 17.29
C TRP A 36 5.36 13.65 17.33
N ARG A 37 4.85 14.20 16.22
CA ARG A 37 3.47 14.70 16.07
C ARG A 37 2.42 13.60 15.88
N VAL A 38 2.86 12.38 15.58
CA VAL A 38 2.02 11.20 15.32
C VAL A 38 1.78 10.51 16.66
N LYS A 39 0.53 10.21 16.95
CA LYS A 39 0.13 9.59 18.23
C LYS A 39 -0.26 8.15 17.99
N ASP A 40 0.27 7.24 18.80
CA ASP A 40 -0.28 5.89 18.91
C ASP A 40 -1.64 5.99 19.63
N VAL A 41 -2.65 5.27 19.12
CA VAL A 41 -4.02 5.29 19.63
C VAL A 41 -4.57 3.88 19.75
N ASP A 42 -5.43 3.63 20.75
CA ASP A 42 -5.97 2.29 21.03
C ASP A 42 -6.94 1.79 19.94
N GLN A 43 -7.62 2.72 19.26
CA GLN A 43 -8.55 2.43 18.18
C GLN A 43 -8.19 3.29 16.97
N PRO A 44 -8.34 2.76 15.73
CA PRO A 44 -8.09 3.55 14.54
C PRO A 44 -9.02 4.75 14.47
N THR A 45 -8.56 5.85 13.86
CA THR A 45 -9.38 7.05 13.65
C THR A 45 -10.60 6.80 12.75
N THR A 46 -10.63 5.66 12.06
CA THR A 46 -11.78 5.20 11.28
C THR A 46 -12.72 4.40 12.17
N PRO A 47 -13.98 4.86 12.36
CA PRO A 47 -14.97 4.06 13.07
C PRO A 47 -15.24 2.73 12.36
N ILE A 48 -15.22 1.65 13.12
CA ILE A 48 -15.49 0.28 12.68
C ILE A 48 -16.59 -0.30 13.56
N ASP A 49 -17.58 -0.93 12.92
CA ASP A 49 -18.64 -1.68 13.57
C ASP A 49 -18.31 -3.17 13.48
N TRP A 50 -17.79 -3.71 14.58
CA TRP A 50 -17.35 -5.10 14.68
C TRP A 50 -18.49 -6.12 14.77
N ASP A 51 -19.74 -5.68 14.93
CA ASP A 51 -20.91 -6.56 14.98
C ASP A 51 -21.46 -6.85 13.58
N VAL A 52 -21.23 -5.92 12.64
CA VAL A 52 -21.53 -6.12 11.21
C VAL A 52 -20.51 -7.04 10.54
N LEU A 53 -19.25 -7.00 10.97
CA LEU A 53 -18.17 -7.80 10.38
C LEU A 53 -18.23 -9.26 10.88
N LYS A 54 -18.28 -10.21 9.95
CA LYS A 54 -18.34 -11.65 10.25
C LYS A 54 -17.16 -12.38 9.61
N PRO A 55 -16.57 -13.39 10.28
CA PRO A 55 -15.53 -14.22 9.69
C PRO A 55 -16.00 -14.95 8.43
N GLY A 56 -15.06 -15.33 7.57
CA GLY A 56 -15.34 -16.24 6.46
C GLY A 56 -16.06 -15.60 5.26
N ARG A 57 -16.08 -14.26 5.16
CA ARG A 57 -16.70 -13.57 4.03
C ARG A 57 -16.04 -13.92 2.70
N VAL A 58 -16.84 -13.82 1.64
CA VAL A 58 -16.36 -13.95 0.27
C VAL A 58 -15.91 -12.58 -0.23
N ALA A 59 -14.65 -12.48 -0.63
CA ALA A 59 -14.13 -11.32 -1.34
C ALA A 59 -14.33 -11.52 -2.85
N TYR A 60 -15.30 -10.79 -3.40
CA TYR A 60 -15.52 -10.71 -4.83
C TYR A 60 -14.51 -9.75 -5.44
N VAL A 61 -13.82 -10.25 -6.46
CA VAL A 61 -12.86 -9.49 -7.23
C VAL A 61 -13.34 -9.55 -8.67
N GLY A 62 -13.66 -8.39 -9.26
CA GLY A 62 -14.10 -8.33 -10.66
C GLY A 62 -13.05 -8.96 -11.58
N THR A 63 -13.49 -9.56 -12.69
CA THR A 63 -12.73 -10.43 -13.61
C THR A 63 -11.57 -9.78 -14.39
N GLY A 64 -11.01 -8.66 -13.94
CA GLY A 64 -9.83 -8.01 -14.53
C GLY A 64 -8.55 -8.31 -13.75
N MET A 65 -7.40 -8.32 -14.43
CA MET A 65 -6.05 -8.63 -13.90
C MET A 65 -5.53 -7.67 -12.79
N PHE A 66 -6.36 -6.74 -12.30
CA PHE A 66 -6.10 -5.86 -11.15
C PHE A 66 -7.20 -5.85 -10.10
N GLY A 67 -8.17 -6.75 -10.22
CA GLY A 67 -9.21 -6.94 -9.23
C GLY A 67 -10.32 -5.89 -9.22
N GLY A 68 -10.96 -5.76 -10.38
CA GLY A 68 -11.71 -4.58 -10.78
C GLY A 68 -10.77 -3.77 -11.67
N MET A 69 -10.82 -3.83 -12.99
CA MET A 69 -12.00 -3.69 -13.82
C MET A 69 -11.76 -4.41 -15.15
N GLY A 70 -12.48 -5.50 -15.38
CA GLY A 70 -12.79 -5.89 -16.75
C GLY A 70 -13.71 -4.84 -17.39
N PRO A 71 -13.77 -4.74 -18.72
CA PRO A 71 -14.71 -3.85 -19.40
C PRO A 71 -16.16 -4.04 -18.94
N ASP A 72 -16.53 -5.24 -18.48
CA ASP A 72 -17.89 -5.59 -18.03
C ASP A 72 -18.30 -4.96 -16.68
N VAL A 73 -17.37 -4.32 -15.95
CA VAL A 73 -17.63 -3.64 -14.67
C VAL A 73 -17.49 -2.12 -14.81
N LEU A 74 -17.00 -1.62 -15.94
CA LEU A 74 -16.83 -0.19 -16.16
C LEU A 74 -18.14 0.47 -16.56
N LYS A 75 -18.50 1.56 -15.88
CA LYS A 75 -19.67 2.38 -16.26
C LYS A 75 -19.42 3.15 -17.56
N TYR A 76 -18.17 3.56 -17.80
CA TYR A 76 -17.76 4.18 -19.04
C TYR A 76 -17.11 3.16 -19.97
N SER A 77 -17.43 3.24 -21.25
CA SER A 77 -16.68 2.54 -22.29
C SER A 77 -15.21 2.96 -22.26
N ARG A 78 -14.34 2.13 -22.84
CA ARG A 78 -12.92 2.47 -23.01
C ARG A 78 -12.74 3.75 -23.81
N ALA A 79 -13.56 3.95 -24.84
CA ALA A 79 -13.60 5.15 -25.65
C ALA A 79 -13.87 6.42 -24.82
N GLU A 80 -14.91 6.39 -23.98
CA GLU A 80 -15.28 7.52 -23.13
C GLU A 80 -14.18 7.83 -22.10
N THR A 81 -13.66 6.78 -21.46
CA THR A 81 -12.57 6.88 -20.48
C THR A 81 -11.34 7.55 -21.09
N GLN A 82 -10.91 7.09 -22.27
CA GLN A 82 -9.73 7.61 -22.94
C GLN A 82 -9.93 9.07 -23.38
N LYS A 83 -11.11 9.42 -23.93
CA LYS A 83 -11.46 10.79 -24.30
C LYS A 83 -11.44 11.74 -23.09
N LEU A 84 -12.02 11.31 -21.96
CA LEU A 84 -12.00 12.07 -20.71
C LEU A 84 -10.56 12.35 -20.26
N MET A 85 -9.70 11.33 -20.28
CA MET A 85 -8.31 11.47 -19.87
C MET A 85 -7.50 12.36 -20.82
N ILE A 86 -7.62 12.19 -22.13
CA ILE A 86 -6.92 13.04 -23.11
C ILE A 86 -7.35 14.51 -22.95
N ASN A 87 -8.65 14.77 -22.77
CA ASN A 87 -9.15 16.13 -22.54
C ASN A 87 -8.60 16.72 -21.24
N TYR A 88 -8.53 15.92 -20.17
CA TYR A 88 -7.92 16.35 -18.92
C TYR A 88 -6.44 16.70 -19.10
N LEU A 89 -5.65 15.83 -19.75
CA LEU A 89 -4.23 16.07 -20.01
C LEU A 89 -4.02 17.34 -20.86
N LYS A 90 -4.83 17.56 -21.90
CA LYS A 90 -4.79 18.78 -22.72
C LYS A 90 -5.23 20.03 -21.98
N SER A 91 -6.03 19.90 -20.93
CA SER A 91 -6.40 21.03 -20.07
C SER A 91 -5.26 21.41 -19.12
N GLU A 92 -4.42 20.45 -18.72
CA GLU A 92 -3.19 20.72 -17.96
C GLU A 92 -2.05 21.23 -18.86
N ASP A 93 -1.93 20.67 -20.06
CA ASP A 93 -0.91 21.02 -21.06
C ASP A 93 -1.51 21.00 -22.48
N PRO A 94 -1.88 22.16 -23.04
CA PRO A 94 -2.44 22.24 -24.39
C PRO A 94 -1.54 21.70 -25.51
N ASN A 95 -0.23 21.60 -25.25
CA ASN A 95 0.75 21.10 -26.22
C ASN A 95 1.03 19.60 -26.06
N TRP A 96 0.40 18.93 -25.09
CA TRP A 96 0.60 17.51 -24.84
C TRP A 96 0.39 16.68 -26.11
N GLN A 97 1.39 15.87 -26.44
CA GLN A 97 1.33 14.88 -27.51
C GLN A 97 1.63 13.50 -26.92
N PRO A 98 0.81 12.48 -27.21
CA PRO A 98 1.10 11.13 -26.76
C PRO A 98 2.36 10.59 -27.45
N GLY A 99 3.15 9.82 -26.70
CA GLY A 99 4.16 8.92 -27.26
C GLY A 99 3.52 7.71 -27.95
N ALA A 100 4.29 6.63 -28.10
CA ALA A 100 3.77 5.37 -28.60
C ALA A 100 2.61 4.88 -27.71
N ASN A 101 1.64 4.23 -28.33
CA ASN A 101 0.56 3.59 -27.58
C ASN A 101 1.06 2.34 -26.85
N LEU A 102 0.29 1.89 -25.86
CA LEU A 102 0.65 0.74 -25.01
C LEU A 102 -0.01 -0.58 -25.49
N LEU A 103 -0.39 -0.71 -26.76
CA LEU A 103 -0.98 -1.96 -27.25
C LEU A 103 -0.01 -3.13 -27.07
N GLY A 104 -0.51 -4.24 -26.53
CA GLY A 104 0.30 -5.42 -26.20
C GLY A 104 1.12 -5.29 -24.91
N VAL A 105 1.19 -4.11 -24.29
CA VAL A 105 1.74 -3.96 -22.94
C VAL A 105 0.75 -4.56 -21.95
N LYS A 106 1.25 -5.45 -21.10
CA LYS A 106 0.42 -6.08 -20.08
C LYS A 106 -0.14 -5.02 -19.15
N SER A 107 -1.45 -5.05 -18.88
CA SER A 107 -2.20 -4.08 -18.06
C SER A 107 -2.73 -2.83 -18.78
N ALA A 108 -2.33 -2.60 -20.03
CA ALA A 108 -2.88 -1.54 -20.85
C ALA A 108 -4.13 -2.00 -21.63
N SER A 109 -4.86 -1.04 -22.20
CA SER A 109 -5.96 -1.31 -23.14
C SER A 109 -5.51 -2.26 -24.26
N THR A 110 -6.33 -3.28 -24.55
CA THR A 110 -6.17 -4.18 -25.68
C THR A 110 -6.95 -3.71 -26.91
N ASP A 111 -7.71 -2.61 -26.79
CA ASP A 111 -8.54 -2.07 -27.86
C ASP A 111 -7.68 -1.18 -28.78
N PRO A 112 -7.49 -1.56 -30.06
CA PRO A 112 -6.67 -0.79 -30.99
C PRO A 112 -7.29 0.56 -31.38
N GLU A 113 -8.61 0.73 -31.23
CA GLU A 113 -9.29 2.00 -31.50
C GLU A 113 -9.08 3.00 -30.35
N TYR A 114 -8.96 2.50 -29.12
CA TYR A 114 -8.82 3.31 -27.90
C TYR A 114 -7.65 2.83 -27.02
N PRO A 115 -6.39 2.99 -27.48
CA PRO A 115 -5.24 2.46 -26.76
C PRO A 115 -4.75 3.38 -25.64
N ASP A 116 -4.12 2.84 -24.59
CA ASP A 116 -3.58 3.68 -23.52
C ASP A 116 -2.26 4.36 -23.92
N PHE A 117 -1.97 5.50 -23.28
CA PHE A 117 -0.72 6.25 -23.44
C PHE A 117 -0.11 6.57 -22.07
N ALA A 118 1.21 6.41 -21.96
CA ALA A 118 1.99 6.74 -20.76
C ALA A 118 2.83 8.01 -20.98
N GLY A 119 2.21 9.14 -21.33
CA GLY A 119 2.90 10.41 -21.55
C GLY A 119 3.53 10.53 -22.94
N ASP A 120 4.52 11.44 -23.04
CA ASP A 120 5.30 11.67 -24.26
C ASP A 120 6.24 10.48 -24.57
N ILE A 121 7.12 10.61 -25.56
CA ILE A 121 8.06 9.53 -25.91
C ILE A 121 9.01 9.15 -24.76
N LYS A 122 9.43 10.09 -23.92
CA LYS A 122 10.35 9.84 -22.81
C LYS A 122 9.63 9.15 -21.67
N ASP A 123 8.44 9.65 -21.31
CA ASP A 123 7.59 9.03 -20.28
C ASP A 123 7.17 7.60 -20.69
N ASN A 124 6.83 7.41 -21.96
CA ASN A 124 6.48 6.10 -22.50
C ASN A 124 7.66 5.12 -22.42
N ALA A 125 8.86 5.56 -22.79
CA ALA A 125 10.06 4.74 -22.70
C ALA A 125 10.38 4.37 -21.24
N LEU A 126 10.23 5.31 -20.31
CA LEU A 126 10.43 5.06 -18.88
C LEU A 126 9.41 4.05 -18.33
N ALA A 127 8.13 4.20 -18.70
CA ALA A 127 7.08 3.27 -18.27
C ALA A 127 7.29 1.87 -18.84
N THR A 128 7.72 1.76 -20.09
CA THR A 128 8.06 0.48 -20.74
C THR A 128 9.25 -0.19 -20.05
N GLY A 129 10.31 0.57 -19.75
CA GLY A 129 11.46 0.06 -18.99
C GLY A 129 11.09 -0.38 -17.56
N SER A 130 10.04 0.23 -16.99
CA SER A 130 9.54 -0.10 -15.65
C SER A 130 8.64 -1.34 -15.62
N ALA A 131 8.21 -1.87 -16.77
CA ALA A 131 7.20 -2.93 -16.87
C ALA A 131 7.71 -4.35 -16.62
N LEU A 132 9.03 -4.54 -16.48
CA LEU A 132 9.63 -5.85 -16.22
C LEU A 132 9.01 -6.49 -14.98
N LEU A 133 8.45 -7.70 -15.12
CA LEU A 133 7.87 -8.45 -14.00
C LEU A 133 6.74 -7.71 -13.26
N THR A 134 5.98 -6.86 -13.95
CA THR A 134 4.84 -6.13 -13.36
C THR A 134 3.89 -7.08 -12.64
N ALA A 135 3.54 -6.75 -11.40
CA ALA A 135 2.71 -7.59 -10.52
C ALA A 135 3.26 -9.02 -10.36
N GLY A 136 4.58 -9.20 -10.45
CA GLY A 136 5.26 -10.48 -10.28
C GLY A 136 5.09 -11.43 -11.45
N VAL A 137 4.40 -11.04 -12.53
CA VAL A 137 4.11 -11.94 -13.64
C VAL A 137 5.36 -12.14 -14.50
N PHE A 138 5.68 -13.41 -14.78
CA PHE A 138 6.79 -13.76 -15.65
C PHE A 138 6.56 -13.35 -17.12
N PRO A 139 7.64 -13.16 -17.91
CA PRO A 139 7.57 -13.01 -19.36
C PRO A 139 6.81 -14.16 -20.01
N MET A 140 6.12 -13.88 -21.12
CA MET A 140 5.27 -14.86 -21.79
C MET A 140 6.05 -16.09 -22.26
N GLU A 141 7.30 -15.92 -22.67
CA GLU A 141 8.21 -16.97 -23.09
C GLU A 141 8.47 -17.97 -21.94
N VAL A 142 8.59 -17.49 -20.71
CA VAL A 142 8.78 -18.32 -19.51
C VAL A 142 7.49 -19.07 -19.19
N ILE A 143 6.35 -18.39 -19.24
CA ILE A 143 5.04 -19.01 -19.00
C ILE A 143 4.80 -20.13 -20.01
N MET A 144 5.03 -19.88 -21.31
CA MET A 144 4.88 -20.86 -22.37
C MET A 144 5.85 -22.04 -22.22
N ALA A 145 7.12 -21.78 -21.90
CA ALA A 145 8.12 -22.82 -21.70
C ALA A 145 7.78 -23.78 -20.55
N THR A 146 7.03 -23.32 -19.55
CA THR A 146 6.56 -24.15 -18.42
C THR A 146 5.19 -24.78 -18.68
N GLY A 147 4.63 -24.63 -19.88
CA GLY A 147 3.28 -25.09 -20.21
C GLY A 147 2.19 -24.40 -19.39
N GLY A 148 2.44 -23.18 -18.91
CA GLY A 148 1.54 -22.46 -18.00
C GLY A 148 1.57 -22.98 -16.57
N LYS A 149 2.54 -23.81 -16.17
CA LYS A 149 2.68 -24.23 -14.77
C LYS A 149 2.97 -23.04 -13.86
N TYR A 150 3.83 -22.12 -14.30
CA TYR A 150 4.19 -20.91 -13.57
C TYR A 150 3.77 -19.67 -14.34
N PHE A 151 2.98 -18.81 -13.69
CA PHE A 151 2.51 -17.53 -14.19
C PHE A 151 3.21 -16.36 -13.52
N SER A 152 3.54 -16.47 -12.23
CA SER A 152 4.04 -15.34 -11.46
C SER A 152 4.87 -15.75 -10.24
N LEU A 153 5.59 -14.79 -9.67
CA LEU A 153 6.21 -14.94 -8.36
C LEU A 153 5.20 -15.24 -7.24
N THR A 154 3.91 -15.02 -7.44
CA THR A 154 2.85 -15.20 -6.42
C THR A 154 2.27 -16.61 -6.37
N ASP A 155 2.74 -17.50 -7.25
CA ASP A 155 2.20 -18.85 -7.44
C ASP A 155 2.45 -19.75 -6.21
N HIS A 156 3.49 -19.46 -5.44
CA HIS A 156 3.80 -20.05 -4.13
C HIS A 156 3.54 -19.03 -3.01
N PRO A 157 2.33 -19.00 -2.42
CA PRO A 157 1.99 -18.05 -1.36
C PRO A 157 2.84 -18.19 -0.09
N GLU A 158 3.27 -19.40 0.20
CA GLU A 158 4.11 -19.78 1.33
C GLU A 158 5.61 -19.49 1.13
N GLY A 159 5.93 -18.80 0.03
CA GLY A 159 7.28 -18.53 -0.44
C GLY A 159 7.79 -19.62 -1.39
N TRP A 160 8.74 -19.25 -2.25
CA TRP A 160 9.40 -20.22 -3.16
C TRP A 160 10.31 -21.18 -2.40
N ARG A 161 10.82 -20.76 -1.23
CA ARG A 161 11.57 -21.62 -0.30
C ARG A 161 12.81 -22.22 -0.96
N GLU A 162 13.49 -21.41 -1.78
CA GLU A 162 14.72 -21.77 -2.52
C GLU A 162 15.81 -22.33 -1.61
N VAL A 163 15.76 -21.96 -0.32
CA VAL A 163 16.67 -22.46 0.70
C VAL A 163 15.93 -23.47 1.61
N PRO A 164 16.51 -24.68 1.83
CA PRO A 164 15.98 -25.63 2.81
C PRO A 164 15.82 -25.01 4.21
N TYR A 165 14.87 -25.53 4.97
CA TYR A 165 14.58 -25.03 6.31
C TYR A 165 15.83 -25.09 7.20
N ILE A 166 15.97 -24.16 8.15
CA ILE A 166 17.25 -23.93 8.86
C ILE A 166 17.84 -25.20 9.50
N THR A 167 17.03 -26.07 10.09
CA THR A 167 17.49 -27.32 10.72
C THR A 167 18.02 -28.34 9.71
N GLN A 168 17.55 -28.30 8.46
CA GLN A 168 18.02 -29.15 7.37
C GLN A 168 19.42 -28.74 6.87
N ARG A 169 19.89 -27.55 7.27
CA ARG A 169 21.21 -27.01 6.91
C ARG A 169 22.17 -26.94 8.09
N GLY A 170 21.84 -27.63 9.19
CA GLY A 170 22.66 -27.66 10.41
C GLY A 170 22.56 -26.41 11.28
N GLY A 171 21.60 -25.51 11.00
CA GLY A 171 21.32 -24.36 11.85
C GLY A 171 20.21 -24.64 12.88
N THR A 172 20.00 -23.69 13.78
CA THR A 172 18.92 -23.71 14.78
C THR A 172 17.93 -22.58 14.52
N LYS A 173 16.64 -22.79 14.83
CA LYS A 173 15.64 -21.72 14.81
C LYS A 173 16.11 -20.57 15.71
N TRP A 174 16.12 -19.36 15.17
CA TRP A 174 16.47 -18.15 15.92
C TRP A 174 15.45 -17.91 17.04
N GLN A 175 15.89 -17.28 18.12
CA GLN A 175 15.06 -16.93 19.28
C GLN A 175 15.41 -15.50 19.71
N GLY A 176 14.41 -14.72 20.09
CA GLY A 176 14.55 -13.38 20.63
C GLY A 176 13.22 -12.91 21.22
N SER A 177 13.23 -11.74 21.87
CA SER A 177 11.97 -11.16 22.35
C SER A 177 11.08 -10.71 21.18
N PRO A 178 9.76 -10.58 21.36
CA PRO A 178 8.87 -10.07 20.33
C PRO A 178 9.28 -8.68 19.76
N GLU A 179 9.82 -7.81 20.61
CA GLU A 179 10.34 -6.49 20.24
C GLU A 179 11.63 -6.58 19.44
N GLU A 180 12.53 -7.49 19.82
CA GLU A 180 13.76 -7.77 19.08
C GLU A 180 13.44 -8.37 17.71
N ALA A 181 12.48 -9.31 17.65
CA ALA A 181 12.03 -9.92 16.40
C ALA A 181 11.51 -8.86 15.42
N LEU A 182 10.68 -7.92 15.89
CA LEU A 182 10.18 -6.84 15.04
C LEU A 182 11.32 -5.93 14.53
N LYS A 183 12.32 -5.61 15.37
CA LYS A 183 13.51 -4.85 14.97
C LYS A 183 14.34 -5.59 13.91
N VAL A 184 14.56 -6.89 14.10
CA VAL A 184 15.30 -7.76 13.17
C VAL A 184 14.61 -7.83 11.81
N VAL A 185 13.29 -8.07 11.80
CA VAL A 185 12.51 -8.09 10.55
C VAL A 185 12.52 -6.72 9.88
N ARG A 186 12.40 -5.63 10.65
CA ARG A 186 12.46 -4.26 10.11
C ARG A 186 13.80 -3.97 9.43
N ALA A 187 14.91 -4.37 10.05
CA ALA A 187 16.23 -4.19 9.45
C ALA A 187 16.34 -4.94 8.10
N ALA A 188 15.90 -6.19 8.04
CA ALA A 188 15.91 -6.98 6.81
C ALA A 188 14.97 -6.40 5.74
N ALA A 189 13.74 -6.04 6.10
CA ALA A 189 12.76 -5.46 5.17
C ALA A 189 13.27 -4.14 4.57
N ARG A 190 13.89 -3.26 5.37
CA ARG A 190 14.52 -2.02 4.89
C ARG A 190 15.70 -2.28 3.98
N PHE A 191 16.53 -3.28 4.29
CA PHE A 191 17.62 -3.68 3.41
C PHE A 191 17.13 -4.14 2.03
N TYR A 192 16.01 -4.86 1.97
CA TYR A 192 15.44 -5.32 0.69
C TYR A 192 14.68 -4.23 -0.08
N GLY A 193 14.21 -3.17 0.59
CA GLY A 193 13.59 -2.00 -0.05
C GLY A 193 12.18 -1.64 0.43
N PHE A 194 11.67 -2.20 1.53
CA PHE A 194 10.47 -1.67 2.19
C PHE A 194 10.79 -0.50 3.11
N ASP A 195 9.82 0.38 3.35
CA ASP A 195 10.03 1.58 4.15
C ASP A 195 9.90 1.31 5.65
N ASP A 196 8.82 0.63 6.05
CA ASP A 196 8.52 0.35 7.45
C ASP A 196 7.83 -1.00 7.64
N VAL A 197 7.87 -1.48 8.88
CA VAL A 197 7.33 -2.76 9.33
C VAL A 197 6.53 -2.58 10.61
N GLN A 198 5.32 -3.11 10.60
CA GLN A 198 4.38 -3.13 11.72
C GLN A 198 3.87 -4.55 11.95
N ALA A 199 3.26 -4.83 13.10
CA ALA A 199 2.72 -6.15 13.40
C ALA A 199 1.42 -6.08 14.19
N ILE A 200 0.46 -6.93 13.85
CA ILE A 200 -0.79 -7.10 14.62
C ILE A 200 -1.04 -8.59 14.88
N PRO A 201 -1.71 -8.93 15.99
CA PRO A 201 -2.08 -10.31 16.27
C PRO A 201 -3.16 -10.81 15.32
N VAL A 202 -3.19 -12.11 15.11
CA VAL A 202 -4.31 -12.83 14.47
C VAL A 202 -5.35 -13.13 15.55
N ASP A 203 -6.12 -12.10 15.89
CA ASP A 203 -7.15 -12.11 16.93
C ASP A 203 -8.58 -12.17 16.37
N GLU A 204 -9.59 -12.04 17.22
CA GLU A 204 -11.00 -12.05 16.79
C GLU A 204 -11.30 -10.97 15.74
N LYS A 205 -10.76 -9.76 15.92
CA LYS A 205 -10.96 -8.64 15.00
C LYS A 205 -10.34 -8.94 13.63
N PHE A 206 -9.13 -9.50 13.61
CA PHE A 206 -8.47 -9.95 12.39
C PHE A 206 -9.33 -11.00 11.67
N LEU A 207 -9.80 -12.01 12.39
CA LEU A 207 -10.59 -13.11 11.84
C LEU A 207 -11.97 -12.65 11.32
N LYS A 208 -12.60 -11.65 11.95
CA LYS A 208 -13.85 -11.03 11.45
C LYS A 208 -13.67 -10.33 10.10
N VAL A 209 -12.45 -9.95 9.75
CA VAL A 209 -12.16 -9.24 8.50
C VAL A 209 -11.52 -10.13 7.45
N MET A 210 -10.85 -11.20 7.87
CA MET A 210 -10.27 -12.21 6.99
C MET A 210 -11.33 -12.90 6.11
N TRP A 211 -10.96 -13.14 4.87
CA TRP A 211 -11.77 -13.85 3.88
C TRP A 211 -11.78 -15.35 4.16
N GLY A 212 -12.95 -15.97 4.02
CA GLY A 212 -13.07 -17.42 3.91
C GLY A 212 -12.74 -17.87 2.49
N THR A 213 -13.15 -17.07 1.50
CA THR A 213 -12.88 -17.31 0.08
C THR A 213 -12.58 -16.01 -0.63
N LYS A 214 -11.61 -16.01 -1.54
CA LYS A 214 -11.33 -14.87 -2.43
C LYS A 214 -11.06 -15.32 -3.86
N GLN A 215 -11.62 -14.59 -4.83
CA GLN A 215 -11.20 -14.70 -6.22
C GLN A 215 -9.80 -14.06 -6.40
N MET A 216 -8.80 -14.87 -6.75
CA MET A 216 -7.42 -14.43 -6.88
C MET A 216 -7.20 -13.63 -8.16
N ILE A 217 -6.45 -12.51 -8.08
CA ILE A 217 -6.28 -11.58 -9.21
C ILE A 217 -5.49 -12.22 -10.36
N ILE A 218 -4.39 -12.93 -10.05
CA ILE A 218 -3.46 -13.43 -11.07
C ILE A 218 -3.89 -14.79 -11.62
N SER A 219 -4.19 -15.75 -10.74
CA SER A 219 -4.62 -17.09 -11.17
C SER A 219 -6.08 -17.14 -11.61
N ASN A 220 -6.87 -16.09 -11.34
CA ASN A 220 -8.30 -16.03 -11.60
C ASN A 220 -9.07 -17.27 -11.08
N ALA A 221 -8.66 -17.78 -9.92
CA ALA A 221 -9.28 -18.92 -9.28
C ALA A 221 -9.81 -18.52 -7.89
N PRO A 222 -11.00 -19.02 -7.50
CA PRO A 222 -11.44 -18.89 -6.12
C PRO A 222 -10.51 -19.70 -5.22
N THR A 223 -10.02 -19.07 -4.16
CA THR A 223 -9.14 -19.69 -3.15
C THR A 223 -9.80 -19.62 -1.79
N THR A 224 -9.87 -20.76 -1.10
CA THR A 224 -10.39 -20.87 0.27
C THR A 224 -9.27 -20.85 1.30
N PHE A 225 -9.55 -20.30 2.48
CA PHE A 225 -8.61 -20.19 3.59
C PHE A 225 -9.24 -20.77 4.86
N GLU A 226 -8.52 -21.66 5.53
CA GLU A 226 -8.95 -22.24 6.80
C GLU A 226 -7.77 -22.44 7.75
N PHE A 227 -8.01 -22.30 9.05
CA PHE A 227 -6.99 -22.63 10.04
C PHE A 227 -7.07 -24.12 10.41
N GLY A 228 -5.93 -24.78 10.54
CA GLY A 228 -5.85 -26.21 10.83
C GLY A 228 -4.67 -26.58 11.72
N ASP A 229 -4.76 -27.79 12.29
CA ASP A 229 -3.67 -28.40 13.06
C ASP A 229 -2.67 -29.06 12.10
N VAL A 230 -1.83 -28.22 11.51
CA VAL A 230 -0.79 -28.60 10.55
C VAL A 230 0.53 -27.90 10.89
N ASP A 231 1.65 -28.56 10.63
CA ASP A 231 2.98 -28.02 10.95
C ASP A 231 3.44 -26.92 9.99
N ASP A 232 2.88 -26.86 8.78
CA ASP A 232 3.23 -25.90 7.74
C ASP A 232 1.99 -25.59 6.90
N PHE A 233 2.05 -24.54 6.08
CA PHE A 233 0.99 -24.20 5.14
C PHE A 233 0.76 -25.36 4.17
N VAL A 234 -0.50 -25.77 4.03
CA VAL A 234 -0.90 -26.80 3.05
C VAL A 234 -1.59 -26.10 1.89
N CYS A 235 -0.86 -25.93 0.79
CA CYS A 235 -1.34 -25.31 -0.43
C CYS A 235 -1.76 -26.39 -1.44
N THR A 236 -3.04 -26.42 -1.80
CA THR A 236 -3.61 -27.41 -2.72
C THR A 236 -4.30 -26.73 -3.90
N PRO A 237 -3.83 -26.98 -5.15
CA PRO A 237 -2.53 -27.57 -5.51
C PRO A 237 -1.34 -26.74 -4.97
N ALA A 238 -0.14 -27.33 -4.95
CA ALA A 238 1.06 -26.68 -4.42
C ALA A 238 1.48 -25.40 -5.19
N VAL A 239 1.09 -25.31 -6.47
CA VAL A 239 1.32 -24.14 -7.32
C VAL A 239 -0.05 -23.58 -7.68
N ASN A 240 -0.26 -22.28 -7.46
CA ASN A 240 -1.56 -21.62 -7.64
C ASN A 240 -2.70 -22.31 -6.87
N PRO A 241 -2.57 -22.42 -5.53
CA PRO A 241 -3.55 -23.12 -4.71
C PRO A 241 -4.95 -22.53 -4.80
N THR A 242 -5.95 -23.40 -4.71
CA THR A 242 -7.37 -23.07 -4.56
C THR A 242 -7.90 -23.38 -3.17
N ASN A 243 -7.13 -24.11 -2.36
CA ASN A 243 -7.32 -24.26 -0.92
C ASN A 243 -5.98 -24.06 -0.21
N ILE A 244 -5.99 -23.26 0.87
CA ILE A 244 -4.85 -23.05 1.75
C ILE A 244 -5.26 -23.32 3.19
N THR A 245 -4.70 -24.36 3.79
CA THR A 245 -4.77 -24.58 5.24
C THR A 245 -3.62 -23.84 5.93
N ILE A 246 -3.97 -22.99 6.89
CA ILE A 246 -3.07 -22.14 7.67
C ILE A 246 -2.80 -22.80 9.02
N PRO A 247 -1.54 -23.02 9.41
CA PRO A 247 -1.20 -23.54 10.74
C PRO A 247 -1.78 -22.70 11.87
N ASN A 248 -2.39 -23.35 12.85
CA ASN A 248 -2.92 -22.68 14.06
C ASN A 248 -1.85 -21.86 14.81
N LYS A 249 -0.56 -22.19 14.66
CA LYS A 249 0.57 -21.47 15.26
C LYS A 249 0.89 -20.12 14.60
N CYS A 250 0.36 -19.84 13.41
CA CYS A 250 0.54 -18.54 12.75
C CYS A 250 -0.34 -17.50 13.42
N LYS A 251 0.18 -16.87 14.48
CA LYS A 251 -0.55 -15.92 15.34
C LYS A 251 -0.24 -14.46 15.06
N TRP A 252 0.64 -14.16 14.11
CA TRP A 252 1.07 -12.79 13.82
C TRP A 252 0.93 -12.44 12.35
N TYR A 253 0.57 -11.18 12.10
CA TYR A 253 0.60 -10.56 10.78
C TYR A 253 1.64 -9.44 10.77
N LEU A 254 2.68 -9.59 9.94
CA LEU A 254 3.67 -8.54 9.66
C LEU A 254 3.20 -7.70 8.49
N ASN A 255 3.01 -6.40 8.68
CA ASN A 255 2.67 -5.45 7.63
C ASN A 255 3.93 -4.72 7.14
N PHE A 256 4.02 -4.48 5.84
CA PHE A 256 5.12 -3.79 5.17
C PHE A 256 4.57 -2.67 4.29
N THR A 257 5.29 -1.54 4.27
CA THR A 257 4.99 -0.43 3.37
C THR A 257 6.04 -0.30 2.26
N CYS A 258 5.61 -0.01 1.03
CA CYS A 258 6.50 0.32 -0.09
C CYS A 258 6.12 1.68 -0.69
N ARG A 259 7.10 2.57 -0.75
CA ARG A 259 7.02 3.89 -1.36
C ARG A 259 6.95 3.75 -2.87
N GLN A 260 6.17 4.64 -3.47
CA GLN A 260 6.10 4.90 -4.89
C GLN A 260 6.99 6.11 -5.20
N PRO A 261 7.69 6.14 -6.35
CA PRO A 261 8.39 7.35 -6.80
C PRO A 261 7.45 8.55 -6.92
N GLY A 262 7.51 9.45 -5.93
CA GLY A 262 6.51 10.50 -5.72
C GLY A 262 6.57 11.59 -6.78
N GLU A 263 7.77 12.09 -7.08
CA GLU A 263 7.95 13.14 -8.09
C GLU A 263 7.55 12.64 -9.48
N VAL A 264 7.99 11.44 -9.89
CA VAL A 264 7.54 10.82 -11.15
C VAL A 264 6.00 10.78 -11.22
N THR A 265 5.31 10.55 -10.10
CA THR A 265 3.84 10.54 -10.05
C THR A 265 3.22 11.92 -10.21
N ARG A 266 3.81 12.95 -9.59
CA ARG A 266 3.35 14.34 -9.68
C ARG A 266 3.51 14.93 -11.07
N HIS A 267 4.52 14.47 -11.81
CA HIS A 267 4.83 14.92 -13.17
C HIS A 267 4.19 14.05 -14.27
N ALA A 268 3.53 12.94 -13.91
CA ALA A 268 3.03 11.97 -14.90
C ALA A 268 1.86 12.48 -15.75
N GLN A 269 1.97 12.38 -17.07
CA GLN A 269 0.90 12.69 -18.04
C GLN A 269 0.35 11.44 -18.75
N SER A 270 -0.13 10.46 -17.98
CA SER A 270 -0.66 9.20 -18.52
C SER A 270 -2.18 9.17 -18.58
N THR A 271 -2.74 8.48 -19.59
CA THR A 271 -4.17 8.16 -19.63
C THR A 271 -4.55 7.03 -18.68
N THR A 272 -3.58 6.26 -18.21
CA THR A 272 -3.72 5.15 -17.27
C THR A 272 -2.58 5.23 -16.24
N GLN A 273 -1.90 4.13 -15.93
CA GLN A 273 -0.70 4.09 -15.11
C GLN A 273 0.51 4.83 -15.69
N ASN A 274 1.41 5.27 -14.82
CA ASN A 274 2.70 5.87 -15.13
C ASN A 274 3.86 4.95 -14.72
N ALA A 275 5.09 5.37 -15.03
CA ALA A 275 6.29 4.62 -14.70
C ALA A 275 6.47 4.34 -13.19
N ALA A 276 6.14 5.29 -12.32
CA ALA A 276 6.27 5.11 -10.86
C ALA A 276 5.41 3.95 -10.33
N GLN A 277 4.17 3.88 -10.81
CA GLN A 277 3.21 2.85 -10.43
C GLN A 277 3.67 1.47 -10.95
N THR A 278 4.02 1.41 -12.24
CA THR A 278 4.51 0.18 -12.88
C THR A 278 5.79 -0.33 -12.21
N TYR A 279 6.77 0.54 -11.98
CA TYR A 279 8.04 0.20 -11.33
C TYR A 279 7.83 -0.32 -9.91
N SER A 280 6.93 0.30 -9.15
CA SER A 280 6.61 -0.17 -7.81
C SER A 280 6.12 -1.62 -7.86
N TYR A 281 5.18 -1.92 -8.79
CA TYR A 281 4.62 -3.26 -8.98
C TYR A 281 5.62 -4.34 -9.40
N ALA A 282 6.69 -3.97 -10.09
CA ALA A 282 7.80 -4.86 -10.40
C ALA A 282 8.64 -5.21 -9.17
N ASN A 283 8.88 -4.23 -8.29
CA ASN A 283 9.87 -4.38 -7.22
C ASN A 283 9.32 -4.94 -5.91
N TRP A 284 8.12 -4.54 -5.51
CA TRP A 284 7.63 -4.85 -4.17
C TRP A 284 7.35 -6.35 -3.97
N ILE A 285 6.91 -7.08 -5.01
CA ILE A 285 6.64 -8.53 -4.91
C ILE A 285 7.94 -9.30 -4.72
N LYS A 286 8.99 -8.94 -5.48
CA LYS A 286 10.34 -9.49 -5.29
C LYS A 286 10.82 -9.24 -3.86
N THR A 287 10.69 -8.02 -3.37
CA THR A 287 11.05 -7.62 -2.00
C THR A 287 10.29 -8.46 -0.97
N PHE A 288 9.00 -8.70 -1.21
CA PHE A 288 8.14 -9.56 -0.39
C PHE A 288 8.70 -10.99 -0.27
N LYS A 289 9.12 -11.57 -1.40
CA LYS A 289 9.70 -12.93 -1.42
C LYS A 289 11.03 -12.99 -0.69
N HIS A 290 11.87 -11.96 -0.77
CA HIS A 290 13.07 -11.88 0.07
C HIS A 290 12.76 -11.90 1.56
N VAL A 291 11.71 -11.20 2.00
CA VAL A 291 11.29 -11.22 3.42
C VAL A 291 10.78 -12.60 3.83
N GLN A 292 10.01 -13.30 2.99
CA GLN A 292 9.56 -14.67 3.30
C GLN A 292 10.75 -15.64 3.46
N ASP A 293 11.73 -15.57 2.56
CA ASP A 293 12.92 -16.41 2.63
C ASP A 293 13.83 -16.03 3.81
N PHE A 294 13.87 -14.75 4.19
CA PHE A 294 14.52 -14.30 5.42
C PHE A 294 13.87 -14.92 6.66
N LEU A 295 12.54 -14.87 6.77
CA LEU A 295 11.80 -15.51 7.87
C LEU A 295 12.07 -17.02 7.91
N ARG A 296 12.07 -17.69 6.75
CA ARG A 296 12.45 -19.10 6.63
C ARG A 296 13.89 -19.35 7.08
N GLY A 297 14.79 -18.44 6.75
CA GLY A 297 16.18 -18.42 7.20
C GLY A 297 16.31 -18.33 8.72
N LEU A 298 15.42 -17.61 9.40
CA LEU A 298 15.33 -17.57 10.87
C LEU A 298 14.65 -18.81 11.48
N GLY A 299 14.04 -19.67 10.66
CA GLY A 299 13.29 -20.84 11.10
C GLY A 299 11.81 -20.58 11.36
N TYR A 300 11.23 -19.55 10.74
CA TYR A 300 9.80 -19.23 10.82
C TYR A 300 9.15 -19.40 9.46
N ILE A 301 7.87 -19.78 9.46
CA ILE A 301 7.10 -19.93 8.23
C ILE A 301 6.31 -18.65 7.96
N SER A 302 6.00 -18.39 6.69
CA SER A 302 5.18 -17.24 6.33
C SER A 302 4.26 -17.49 5.14
N LEU A 303 3.14 -16.78 5.07
CA LEU A 303 2.18 -16.79 3.96
C LEU A 303 1.88 -15.36 3.52
N ASP A 304 2.04 -15.07 2.22
CA ASP A 304 1.84 -13.72 1.70
C ASP A 304 0.37 -13.31 1.62
N ASN A 305 0.12 -12.04 1.95
CA ASN A 305 -1.11 -11.32 1.63
C ASN A 305 -0.94 -10.46 0.37
N ILE A 306 -0.17 -10.93 -0.62
CA ILE A 306 0.01 -10.20 -1.88
C ILE A 306 -1.36 -10.01 -2.53
N HIS A 307 -1.62 -8.78 -3.00
CA HIS A 307 -2.93 -8.37 -3.53
C HIS A 307 -4.11 -8.50 -2.54
N GLY A 308 -3.86 -8.58 -1.23
CA GLY A 308 -4.89 -8.79 -0.22
C GLY A 308 -5.48 -10.20 -0.27
N ARG A 309 -4.63 -11.22 -0.52
CA ARG A 309 -4.97 -12.64 -0.70
C ARG A 309 -6.04 -13.14 0.28
N PHE A 310 -5.86 -12.89 1.58
CA PHE A 310 -6.78 -13.38 2.61
C PHE A 310 -7.36 -12.25 3.49
N ILE A 311 -6.85 -11.02 3.42
CA ILE A 311 -7.38 -9.90 4.21
C ILE A 311 -7.20 -8.56 3.48
N PRO A 312 -8.13 -7.58 3.55
CA PRO A 312 -7.93 -6.26 2.97
C PRO A 312 -6.69 -5.56 3.54
N THR A 313 -5.89 -4.98 2.66
CA THR A 313 -4.68 -4.23 3.00
C THR A 313 -4.96 -2.91 3.70
N GLY A 314 -6.08 -2.26 3.38
CA GLY A 314 -6.53 -1.06 4.10
C GLY A 314 -6.86 -1.35 5.57
N PHE A 315 -7.40 -2.52 5.86
CA PHE A 315 -7.64 -2.94 7.24
C PHE A 315 -6.34 -3.12 7.99
N THR A 316 -5.44 -3.96 7.47
CA THR A 316 -4.17 -4.26 8.15
C THR A 316 -3.33 -3.01 8.31
N GLY A 317 -3.25 -2.17 7.27
CA GLY A 317 -2.54 -0.89 7.30
C GLY A 317 -3.05 0.07 8.36
N THR A 318 -4.38 0.19 8.51
CA THR A 318 -4.97 1.07 9.53
C THR A 318 -4.74 0.50 10.93
N MET A 319 -4.97 -0.80 11.12
CA MET A 319 -4.91 -1.44 12.44
C MET A 319 -3.48 -1.54 12.98
N CYS A 320 -2.48 -1.73 12.12
CA CYS A 320 -1.09 -1.87 12.53
C CYS A 320 -0.35 -0.54 12.72
N GLY A 321 -0.97 0.60 12.39
CA GLY A 321 -0.33 1.91 12.50
C GLY A 321 0.47 2.36 11.28
N ALA A 322 0.38 1.68 10.13
CA ALA A 322 1.03 2.16 8.91
C ALA A 322 0.52 3.54 8.47
N GLY A 323 -0.73 3.86 8.79
CA GLY A 323 -1.32 5.17 8.54
C GLY A 323 -2.82 5.22 8.78
N GLU A 324 -3.45 6.30 8.32
CA GLU A 324 -4.90 6.52 8.47
C GLU A 324 -5.65 6.27 7.15
N LEU A 325 -6.84 5.67 7.24
CA LEU A 325 -7.74 5.56 6.08
C LEU A 325 -8.23 6.94 5.64
N SER A 326 -8.14 7.19 4.34
CA SER A 326 -8.32 8.52 3.76
C SER A 326 -9.37 8.57 2.63
N ARG A 327 -9.63 9.75 2.09
CA ARG A 327 -10.68 9.99 1.08
C ARG A 327 -10.53 9.19 -0.21
N TRP A 328 -9.30 8.92 -0.65
CA TRP A 328 -9.07 8.07 -1.83
C TRP A 328 -9.24 6.55 -1.53
N SER A 329 -9.77 6.21 -0.35
CA SER A 329 -10.03 4.85 0.15
C SER A 329 -8.78 4.00 0.37
N GLY A 330 -7.60 4.62 0.33
CA GLY A 330 -6.31 4.02 0.70
C GLY A 330 -5.76 4.58 2.01
N ILE A 331 -4.61 4.06 2.43
CA ILE A 331 -3.88 4.51 3.61
C ILE A 331 -3.04 5.73 3.27
N LEU A 332 -3.16 6.78 4.08
CA LEU A 332 -2.20 7.89 4.12
C LEU A 332 -1.18 7.59 5.20
N THR A 333 0.10 7.53 4.83
CA THR A 333 1.19 7.35 5.79
C THR A 333 1.68 8.70 6.31
N PRO A 334 2.15 8.80 7.57
CA PRO A 334 2.60 10.07 8.14
C PRO A 334 3.82 10.69 7.45
N LYS A 335 4.65 9.85 6.81
CA LYS A 335 5.89 10.25 6.12
C LYS A 335 5.65 10.55 4.66
N TYR A 336 4.93 9.68 3.95
CA TYR A 336 4.89 9.72 2.48
C TYR A 336 3.48 9.97 1.91
N GLY A 337 2.50 10.29 2.75
CA GLY A 337 1.14 10.54 2.31
C GLY A 337 0.56 9.35 1.55
N ASN A 338 0.07 9.59 0.32
CA ASN A 338 -0.43 8.52 -0.55
C ASN A 338 0.60 8.08 -1.61
N MET A 339 1.86 8.45 -1.45
CA MET A 339 3.00 7.90 -2.20
C MET A 339 3.50 6.59 -1.60
N THR A 340 2.64 5.87 -0.90
CA THR A 340 2.84 4.47 -0.52
C THR A 340 1.96 3.61 -1.41
N ARG A 341 2.59 2.78 -2.26
CA ARG A 341 1.89 1.90 -3.21
C ARG A 341 1.33 0.66 -2.51
N VAL A 342 2.08 0.14 -1.55
CA VAL A 342 1.88 -1.19 -0.98
C VAL A 342 1.75 -1.04 0.52
N VAL A 343 0.69 -1.62 1.08
CA VAL A 343 0.50 -1.84 2.52
C VAL A 343 0.10 -3.30 2.69
N HIS A 344 1.05 -4.20 2.47
CA HIS A 344 0.82 -5.64 2.38
C HIS A 344 1.65 -6.35 3.44
N GLY A 345 1.28 -7.58 3.79
CA GLY A 345 1.94 -8.30 4.87
C GLY A 345 1.95 -9.82 4.76
N VAL A 346 2.63 -10.48 5.66
CA VAL A 346 2.66 -11.94 5.77
C VAL A 346 2.02 -12.39 7.09
N LEU A 347 1.32 -13.52 7.06
CA LEU A 347 1.09 -14.31 8.28
C LEU A 347 2.38 -15.04 8.64
N THR A 348 2.67 -15.20 9.94
CA THR A 348 3.85 -15.93 10.41
C THR A 348 3.65 -16.53 11.80
N ASP A 349 4.45 -17.55 12.12
CA ASP A 349 4.60 -18.13 13.47
C ASP A 349 5.70 -17.44 14.30
N LEU A 350 6.33 -16.37 13.79
CA LEU A 350 7.28 -15.53 14.53
C LEU A 350 6.55 -14.70 15.59
N PRO A 351 6.85 -14.86 16.89
CA PRO A 351 6.33 -13.97 17.92
C PRO A 351 6.82 -12.53 17.70
N LEU A 352 5.91 -11.57 17.68
CA LEU A 352 6.20 -10.17 17.35
C LEU A 352 5.55 -9.24 18.38
N ALA A 353 6.10 -8.06 18.54
CA ALA A 353 5.46 -7.05 19.38
C ALA A 353 4.38 -6.32 18.58
N GLU A 354 3.17 -6.21 19.14
CA GLU A 354 2.05 -5.53 18.49
C GLU A 354 2.30 -4.02 18.35
N THR A 355 1.94 -3.47 17.20
CA THR A 355 1.96 -2.03 16.93
C THR A 355 0.55 -1.48 16.88
N SER A 356 0.35 -0.29 17.44
CA SER A 356 -0.96 0.34 17.56
C SER A 356 -1.36 1.14 16.31
N PRO A 357 -2.66 1.34 16.06
CA PRO A 357 -3.13 2.35 15.12
C PRO A 357 -2.55 3.75 15.45
N VAL A 358 -2.55 4.65 14.45
CA VAL A 358 -1.99 6.00 14.59
C VAL A 358 -3.01 7.09 14.27
N ASP A 359 -2.85 8.25 14.90
CA ASP A 359 -3.54 9.51 14.59
C ASP A 359 -2.50 10.60 14.29
N PHE A 360 -2.57 11.15 13.08
CA PHE A 360 -1.80 12.33 12.68
C PHE A 360 -2.67 13.39 12.00
N GLY A 361 -3.98 13.32 12.21
CA GLY A 361 -4.97 14.29 11.72
C GLY A 361 -5.32 14.18 10.23
N ALA A 362 -4.80 13.20 9.49
CA ALA A 362 -5.04 13.07 8.06
C ALA A 362 -6.48 12.68 7.73
N ARG A 363 -7.09 11.80 8.53
CA ARG A 363 -8.49 11.45 8.34
C ARG A 363 -9.39 12.68 8.54
N LYS A 364 -9.15 13.45 9.60
CA LYS A 364 -9.90 14.68 9.89
C LYS A 364 -9.67 15.75 8.82
N PHE A 365 -8.45 15.83 8.28
CA PHE A 365 -8.14 16.69 7.15
C PHE A 365 -8.90 16.28 5.88
N CYS A 366 -9.01 14.97 5.61
CA CYS A 366 -9.74 14.44 4.47
C CYS A 366 -11.21 14.85 4.46
N GLU A 367 -11.87 15.00 5.61
CA GLU A 367 -13.27 15.44 5.72
C GLU A 367 -13.51 16.80 5.03
N THR A 368 -12.57 17.73 5.13
CA THR A 368 -12.70 19.09 4.57
C THR A 368 -11.86 19.34 3.31
N CYS A 369 -10.88 18.48 3.01
CA CYS A 369 -9.92 18.71 1.92
C CYS A 369 -10.51 18.47 0.52
N GLY A 370 -10.97 17.27 0.20
CA GLY A 370 -11.62 16.98 -1.10
C GLY A 370 -10.78 17.17 -2.38
N ILE A 371 -9.50 17.58 -2.33
CA ILE A 371 -8.70 17.93 -3.52
C ILE A 371 -8.64 16.76 -4.52
N CYS A 372 -8.39 15.54 -4.04
CA CYS A 372 -8.37 14.35 -4.90
C CYS A 372 -9.72 14.10 -5.60
N ALA A 373 -10.83 14.42 -4.94
CA ALA A 373 -12.16 14.29 -5.51
C ALA A 373 -12.46 15.40 -6.53
N ASP A 374 -12.02 16.64 -6.25
CA ASP A 374 -12.13 17.77 -7.18
C ASP A 374 -11.32 17.53 -8.47
N SER A 375 -10.14 16.92 -8.35
CA SER A 375 -9.23 16.67 -9.48
C SER A 375 -9.53 15.38 -10.25
N CYS A 376 -10.43 14.51 -9.76
CA CYS A 376 -10.66 13.22 -10.41
C CYS A 376 -11.37 13.40 -11.76
N PRO A 377 -10.73 13.11 -12.91
CA PRO A 377 -11.33 13.33 -14.23
C PRO A 377 -12.55 12.44 -14.50
N GLN A 378 -12.69 11.36 -13.74
CA GLN A 378 -13.73 10.35 -13.90
C GLN A 378 -14.85 10.46 -12.86
N GLY A 379 -14.75 11.41 -11.91
CA GLY A 379 -15.73 11.55 -10.84
C GLY A 379 -15.84 10.33 -9.91
N ALA A 380 -14.80 9.48 -9.86
CA ALA A 380 -14.81 8.22 -9.14
C ALA A 380 -14.69 8.38 -7.62
N ILE A 381 -14.07 9.47 -7.14
CA ILE A 381 -13.79 9.67 -5.72
C ILE A 381 -14.98 10.36 -5.05
N GLN A 382 -15.44 9.82 -3.92
CA GLN A 382 -16.59 10.35 -3.19
C GLN A 382 -16.33 11.78 -2.67
N GLN A 383 -17.26 12.67 -3.03
CA GLN A 383 -17.37 14.01 -2.47
C GLN A 383 -18.11 13.98 -1.12
N GLY A 384 -17.86 15.00 -0.28
CA GLY A 384 -18.57 15.17 1.00
C GLY A 384 -18.15 14.19 2.10
N GLU A 385 -19.12 13.80 2.93
CA GLU A 385 -18.91 12.99 4.13
C GLU A 385 -18.66 11.51 3.79
N ALA A 386 -17.99 10.79 4.71
CA ALA A 386 -17.89 9.33 4.64
C ALA A 386 -19.23 8.68 4.97
N THR A 387 -19.43 7.42 4.57
CA THR A 387 -20.67 6.66 4.84
C THR A 387 -20.38 5.24 5.33
N TRP A 388 -21.29 4.70 6.13
CA TRP A 388 -21.31 3.29 6.51
C TRP A 388 -21.78 2.39 5.37
N ASP A 389 -22.60 2.91 4.47
CA ASP A 389 -23.26 2.15 3.42
C ASP A 389 -22.25 1.76 2.32
N ALA A 390 -22.20 0.47 2.01
CA ALA A 390 -21.52 -0.04 0.83
C ALA A 390 -22.39 0.20 -0.42
N ARG A 391 -21.80 0.64 -1.53
CA ARG A 391 -22.53 0.90 -2.79
C ARG A 391 -22.79 -0.37 -3.59
N TYR A 392 -21.87 -1.32 -3.49
CA TYR A 392 -21.89 -2.56 -4.25
C TYR A 392 -21.65 -3.77 -3.36
N ALA A 393 -22.09 -4.95 -3.81
CA ALA A 393 -21.94 -6.19 -3.06
C ALA A 393 -20.48 -6.61 -2.83
N TRP A 394 -19.54 -6.10 -3.63
CA TRP A 394 -18.10 -6.35 -3.50
C TRP A 394 -17.38 -5.33 -2.61
N GLU A 395 -18.07 -4.29 -2.13
CA GLU A 395 -17.49 -3.36 -1.18
C GLU A 395 -17.65 -3.87 0.25
N ASN A 396 -16.62 -3.69 1.07
CA ASN A 396 -16.67 -4.09 2.48
C ASN A 396 -17.56 -3.14 3.29
N SER A 397 -18.59 -3.68 3.95
CA SER A 397 -19.39 -2.96 4.94
C SER A 397 -18.73 -2.92 6.32
N GLY A 398 -19.37 -2.27 7.30
CA GLY A 398 -18.95 -2.32 8.72
C GLY A 398 -17.86 -1.32 9.10
N TYR A 399 -17.58 -0.31 8.29
CA TYR A 399 -16.72 0.82 8.66
C TYR A 399 -17.19 2.11 7.99
N LEU A 400 -16.92 3.25 8.61
CA LEU A 400 -17.24 4.57 8.07
C LEU A 400 -16.17 5.00 7.07
N GLY A 401 -16.46 4.90 5.78
CA GLY A 401 -15.48 5.12 4.70
C GLY A 401 -15.99 6.02 3.57
N TRP A 402 -15.06 6.61 2.83
CA TRP A 402 -15.37 7.16 1.51
C TRP A 402 -15.49 6.00 0.53
N ARG A 403 -16.64 5.88 -0.15
CA ARG A 403 -16.97 4.80 -1.08
C ARG A 403 -16.67 5.25 -2.49
N ASN A 404 -15.42 5.05 -2.91
CA ASN A 404 -15.01 5.42 -4.27
C ASN A 404 -15.58 4.44 -5.28
N ASP A 405 -16.11 4.95 -6.37
CA ASP A 405 -16.74 4.14 -7.41
C ASP A 405 -15.68 3.58 -8.35
N LEU A 406 -15.18 2.39 -7.98
CA LEU A 406 -14.22 1.62 -8.77
C LEU A 406 -14.83 1.05 -10.06
N THR A 407 -16.02 1.47 -10.49
CA THR A 407 -16.54 1.23 -11.85
C THR A 407 -16.20 2.40 -12.80
N LEU A 408 -15.76 3.53 -12.25
CA LEU A 408 -15.42 4.73 -13.01
C LEU A 408 -13.91 4.98 -13.14
N CYS A 409 -13.07 4.41 -12.25
CA CYS A 409 -11.64 4.71 -12.13
C CYS A 409 -10.71 3.86 -13.02
N ASN A 410 -10.19 4.39 -14.12
CA ASN A 410 -9.22 3.68 -14.97
C ASN A 410 -7.78 3.61 -14.45
N HIS A 411 -7.55 3.85 -13.15
CA HIS A 411 -6.23 3.75 -12.51
C HIS A 411 -5.19 4.80 -12.98
N CYS A 412 -5.63 6.02 -13.32
CA CYS A 412 -4.74 7.14 -13.63
C CYS A 412 -4.00 7.72 -12.40
N PRO A 413 -2.87 8.45 -12.56
CA PRO A 413 -2.06 8.94 -11.44
C PRO A 413 -2.56 10.24 -10.80
N VAL A 414 -3.67 10.81 -11.28
CA VAL A 414 -4.08 12.18 -10.94
C VAL A 414 -4.31 12.37 -9.44
N CYS A 415 -5.16 11.53 -8.84
CA CYS A 415 -5.52 11.66 -7.42
C CYS A 415 -4.32 11.45 -6.46
N GLN A 416 -3.36 10.60 -6.85
CA GLN A 416 -2.11 10.46 -6.12
C GLN A 416 -1.29 11.74 -6.24
N GLY A 417 -1.06 12.23 -7.47
CA GLY A 417 -0.23 13.41 -7.71
C GLY A 417 -0.71 14.73 -7.07
N VAL A 418 -1.97 14.84 -6.67
CA VAL A 418 -2.54 16.07 -6.07
C VAL A 418 -2.71 16.03 -4.56
N CYS A 419 -2.38 14.93 -3.87
CA CYS A 419 -2.60 14.88 -2.42
C CYS A 419 -1.63 15.83 -1.71
N PRO A 420 -2.12 16.76 -0.85
CA PRO A 420 -1.26 17.64 -0.07
C PRO A 420 -0.28 16.87 0.82
N PHE A 421 -0.63 15.62 1.16
CA PHE A 421 0.20 14.78 2.00
C PHE A 421 1.47 14.25 1.35
N ASN A 422 1.72 14.59 0.08
CA ASN A 422 2.92 14.16 -0.63
C ASN A 422 4.03 15.21 -0.66
N ALA A 423 3.68 16.50 -0.47
CA ALA A 423 4.58 17.63 -0.69
C ALA A 423 5.56 17.89 0.47
N PHE A 424 5.84 16.87 1.26
CA PHE A 424 5.97 17.05 2.69
C PHE A 424 7.37 17.16 3.25
N ASP A 425 8.40 16.96 2.43
CA ASP A 425 9.77 16.85 2.94
C ASP A 425 10.71 17.93 2.39
N LYS A 426 10.24 18.80 1.47
CA LYS A 426 11.10 19.82 0.82
C LYS A 426 11.18 21.16 1.55
N SER A 427 10.44 21.37 2.65
CA SER A 427 10.46 22.65 3.39
C SER A 427 9.97 22.51 4.84
N GLY A 428 10.66 23.16 5.78
CA GLY A 428 10.32 23.15 7.22
C GLY A 428 8.94 23.73 7.55
N VAL A 429 8.31 24.48 6.66
CA VAL A 429 6.91 24.93 6.84
C VAL A 429 5.93 23.76 6.92
N HIS A 430 6.22 22.67 6.20
CA HIS A 430 5.35 21.49 6.21
C HIS A 430 5.35 20.82 7.58
N GLU A 431 6.44 20.84 8.34
CA GLU A 431 6.47 20.30 9.69
C GLU A 431 5.54 21.07 10.65
N ILE A 432 5.47 22.40 10.51
CA ILE A 432 4.52 23.25 11.27
C ILE A 432 3.08 22.92 10.87
N ILE A 433 2.79 22.80 9.57
CA ILE A 433 1.46 22.46 9.08
C ILE A 433 1.06 21.08 9.61
N LYS A 434 1.93 20.07 9.49
CA LYS A 434 1.69 18.70 9.95
C LYS A 434 1.43 18.65 11.46
N SER A 435 2.20 19.39 12.26
CA SER A 435 1.97 19.51 13.72
C SER A 435 0.63 20.18 14.03
N THR A 436 0.23 21.17 13.23
CA THR A 436 -1.05 21.87 13.41
C THR A 436 -2.22 20.93 13.12
N ILE A 437 -2.21 20.23 11.97
CA ILE A 437 -3.31 19.34 11.57
C ILE A 437 -3.44 18.10 12.47
N SER A 438 -2.34 17.63 13.08
CA SER A 438 -2.38 16.51 14.04
C SER A 438 -2.94 16.90 15.41
N THR A 439 -3.20 18.20 15.61
CA THR A 439 -3.69 18.76 16.87
C THR A 439 -5.07 19.39 16.72
N THR A 440 -5.36 20.07 15.61
CA THR A 440 -6.63 20.76 15.39
C THR A 440 -7.04 20.78 13.92
N SER A 441 -8.35 20.65 13.67
CA SER A 441 -8.92 20.72 12.33
C SER A 441 -9.34 22.13 11.90
N LEU A 442 -9.20 23.13 12.77
CA LEU A 442 -9.70 24.49 12.54
C LEU A 442 -9.12 25.13 11.26
N PHE A 443 -7.86 24.82 10.93
CA PHE A 443 -7.15 25.41 9.80
C PHE A 443 -7.14 24.54 8.55
N ASN A 444 -7.83 23.39 8.54
CA ASN A 444 -7.78 22.46 7.42
C ASN A 444 -8.25 23.11 6.10
N GLY A 445 -9.30 23.93 6.15
CA GLY A 445 -9.78 24.68 4.99
C GLY A 445 -8.76 25.70 4.47
N PHE A 446 -8.04 26.38 5.37
CA PHE A 446 -6.98 27.31 5.02
C PHE A 446 -5.81 26.59 4.33
N PHE A 447 -5.33 25.47 4.89
CA PHE A 447 -4.25 24.69 4.31
C PHE A 447 -4.65 24.05 2.96
N ARG A 448 -5.90 23.61 2.80
CA ARG A 448 -6.43 23.18 1.50
C ARG A 448 -6.34 24.29 0.46
N SER A 449 -6.73 25.52 0.82
CA SER A 449 -6.65 26.66 -0.10
C SER A 449 -5.21 27.02 -0.44
N MET A 450 -4.30 26.97 0.54
CA MET A 450 -2.87 27.18 0.29
C MET A 450 -2.30 26.20 -0.73
N ASP A 451 -2.60 24.89 -0.61
CA ASP A 451 -2.12 23.88 -1.56
C ASP A 451 -2.50 24.26 -3.00
N LYS A 452 -3.77 24.62 -3.20
CA LYS A 452 -4.29 25.07 -4.50
C LYS A 452 -3.61 26.35 -5.00
N THR A 453 -3.42 27.34 -4.12
CA THR A 453 -2.81 28.65 -4.48
C THR A 453 -1.32 28.53 -4.82
N PHE A 454 -0.57 27.70 -4.11
CA PHE A 454 0.86 27.50 -4.35
C PHE A 454 1.16 26.40 -5.38
N HIS A 455 0.11 25.77 -5.92
CA HIS A 455 0.22 24.72 -6.94
C HIS A 455 1.12 23.57 -6.51
N TYR A 456 0.99 23.10 -5.26
CA TYR A 456 1.84 22.03 -4.71
C TYR A 456 1.54 20.63 -5.26
N GLY A 457 0.37 20.41 -5.87
CA GLY A 457 -0.03 19.13 -6.46
C GLY A 457 0.78 18.72 -7.70
N ARG A 458 0.08 18.47 -8.81
CA ARG A 458 0.69 18.03 -10.09
C ARG A 458 1.57 19.12 -10.70
N LYS A 459 2.59 18.69 -11.43
CA LYS A 459 3.64 19.54 -12.03
C LYS A 459 3.82 19.22 -13.52
N PRO A 460 4.34 20.16 -14.33
CA PRO A 460 4.63 19.92 -15.75
C PRO A 460 5.60 18.74 -15.95
N ALA A 461 5.31 17.84 -16.89
CA ALA A 461 6.14 16.64 -17.10
C ALA A 461 7.61 16.95 -17.42
N ALA A 462 7.84 18.00 -18.24
CA ALA A 462 9.19 18.42 -18.64
C ALA A 462 10.12 18.72 -17.47
N GLU A 463 9.60 19.32 -16.39
CA GLU A 463 10.40 19.67 -15.20
C GLU A 463 11.10 18.47 -14.57
N TRP A 464 10.50 17.27 -14.63
CA TRP A 464 11.14 16.06 -14.11
C TRP A 464 12.36 15.66 -14.97
N TRP A 465 12.22 15.71 -16.28
CA TRP A 465 13.31 15.37 -17.20
C TRP A 465 14.46 16.39 -17.17
N ASP A 466 14.16 17.64 -16.85
CA ASP A 466 15.14 18.73 -16.82
C ASP A 466 15.86 18.84 -15.46
N ASP A 467 15.36 18.18 -14.41
CA ASP A 467 16.00 18.17 -13.09
C ASP A 467 17.25 17.26 -13.09
N PRO A 468 18.46 17.82 -12.89
CA PRO A 468 19.69 17.04 -12.89
C PRO A 468 19.88 16.19 -11.63
N ASN A 469 19.05 16.37 -10.59
CA ASN A 469 19.19 15.73 -9.29
C ASN A 469 18.19 14.59 -9.07
N GLN A 470 17.93 13.79 -10.12
CA GLN A 470 17.02 12.66 -9.99
C GLN A 470 17.53 11.64 -8.95
N PRO A 471 16.72 11.31 -7.93
CA PRO A 471 17.16 10.37 -6.91
C PRO A 471 17.17 8.93 -7.43
N VAL A 472 18.03 8.10 -6.85
CA VAL A 472 18.06 6.66 -7.13
C VAL A 472 16.67 6.05 -6.82
N TRP A 473 16.18 5.23 -7.74
CA TRP A 473 14.82 4.64 -7.70
C TRP A 473 13.67 5.67 -7.67
N GLY A 474 13.94 6.95 -7.96
CA GLY A 474 12.94 8.00 -7.83
C GLY A 474 12.53 8.27 -6.37
N MET A 475 13.37 7.88 -5.40
CA MET A 475 13.14 8.06 -3.96
C MET A 475 14.27 8.87 -3.35
N ASP A 476 13.95 10.09 -2.93
CA ASP A 476 14.89 10.89 -2.16
C ASP A 476 15.00 10.30 -0.74
N THR A 477 16.23 9.94 -0.36
CA THR A 477 16.60 9.35 0.93
C THR A 477 17.31 10.35 1.83
N THR A 478 17.50 11.59 1.37
CA THR A 478 18.08 12.69 2.16
C THR A 478 17.06 13.42 3.03
N VAL A 479 15.79 13.04 2.91
CA VAL A 479 14.61 13.63 3.56
C VAL A 479 14.00 12.72 4.61
#